data_AF-A0A965VWW4-F1
#
_entry.id   AF-A0A965VWW4-F1
#
_cell.length_a   1.000
_cell.length_b   1.000
_cell.length_c   1.000
_cell.angle_alpha   90.00
_cell.angle_beta   90.00
_cell.angle_gamma   90.00
#
_symmetry.space_group_name_H-M   'P 1'
#
loop_
_entity.id
_entity.type
_entity.pdbx_description
1 polymer ?
#
loop_
_entity_poly.entity_id
_entity_poly.type
_entity_poly.pdbx_seq_one_letter_code
_entity_poly.pdbx_strand_id
1 'polypeptide(L)'
;MATLGELKAELEPFKNTLVIDDFDTVVRLVDVIDGEDDYYWVYDSRKGIYHSSCVGGWIPLKGFIQQEKYERMVCIWNLNNIEKAV
;
A
#
# COMPACT_ATOMS: atom_id res chain seq x y z
N MET A 1 9.76 5.66 18.57
CA MET A 1 8.58 5.14 17.85
C MET A 1 8.05 6.28 17.01
N ALA A 2 7.72 6.03 15.75
CA ALA A 2 7.02 7.01 14.92
C ALA A 2 5.64 7.28 15.52
N THR A 3 5.12 8.48 15.33
CA THR A 3 3.75 8.86 15.66
C THR A 3 2.82 8.50 14.49
N LEU A 4 1.53 8.33 14.76
CA LEU A 4 0.53 8.15 13.68
C LEU A 4 0.57 9.29 12.65
N GLY A 5 0.90 10.51 13.06
CA GLY A 5 1.02 11.67 12.17
C GLY A 5 2.18 11.55 11.19
N GLU A 6 3.33 11.06 11.66
CA GLU A 6 4.50 10.81 10.81
C GLU A 6 4.23 9.68 9.80
N LEU A 7 3.57 8.59 10.24
CA LEU A 7 3.20 7.48 9.37
C LEU A 7 2.19 7.89 8.30
N LYS A 8 1.22 8.75 8.64
CA LYS A 8 0.30 9.32 7.65
C LYS A 8 1.01 10.19 6.63
N ALA A 9 1.97 11.01 7.06
CA ALA A 9 2.76 11.84 6.17
C ALA A 9 3.62 11.00 5.21
N GLU A 10 4.14 9.87 5.68
CA GLU A 10 4.89 8.91 4.88
C GLU A 10 4.02 8.18 3.84
N LEU A 11 2.80 7.79 4.23
CA LEU A 11 1.85 7.10 3.37
C LEU A 11 1.26 7.99 2.27
N GLU A 12 1.02 9.27 2.55
CA GLU A 12 0.23 10.16 1.69
C GLU A 12 0.67 10.19 0.21
N PRO A 13 1.96 10.26 -0.14
CA PRO A 13 2.41 10.25 -1.55
C PRO A 13 2.10 8.93 -2.28
N PHE A 14 1.89 7.84 -1.53
CA PHE A 14 1.69 6.49 -2.02
C PHE A 14 0.28 5.96 -1.75
N LYS A 15 -0.61 6.78 -1.19
CA LYS A 15 -1.98 6.39 -0.88
C LYS A 15 -2.71 5.95 -2.14
N ASN A 16 -3.35 4.79 -2.08
CA ASN A 16 -4.03 4.11 -3.18
C ASN A 16 -3.11 3.71 -4.36
N THR A 17 -1.80 3.73 -4.20
CA THR A 17 -0.85 3.24 -5.22
C THR A 17 -0.50 1.77 -4.98
N LEU A 18 0.09 1.13 -6.00
CA LEU A 18 0.60 -0.24 -5.85
C LEU A 18 1.99 -0.23 -5.21
N VAL A 19 2.17 -1.12 -4.23
CA VAL A 19 3.40 -1.36 -3.49
C VAL A 19 3.68 -2.86 -3.39
N ILE A 20 4.90 -3.24 -3.02
CA ILE A 20 5.21 -4.59 -2.55
C ILE A 20 5.17 -4.56 -1.02
N ASP A 21 4.40 -5.43 -0.40
CA ASP A 21 4.39 -5.59 1.07
C ASP A 21 5.56 -6.47 1.56
N ASP A 22 5.71 -6.62 2.87
CA ASP A 22 6.72 -7.51 3.47
C ASP A 22 6.48 -9.01 3.21
N PHE A 23 5.39 -9.37 2.51
CA PHE A 23 5.06 -10.73 2.11
C PHE A 23 5.28 -10.95 0.60
N ASP A 24 6.15 -10.15 -0.02
CA ASP A 24 6.54 -10.22 -1.43
C ASP A 24 5.34 -10.09 -2.41
N THR A 25 4.25 -9.45 -1.99
CA THR A 25 3.00 -9.39 -2.73
C THR A 25 2.71 -7.97 -3.22
N VAL A 26 2.31 -7.84 -4.49
CA VAL A 26 1.83 -6.57 -5.04
C VAL A 26 0.42 -6.29 -4.52
N VAL A 27 0.29 -5.22 -3.74
CA VAL A 27 -0.96 -4.80 -3.09
C VAL A 27 -1.17 -3.30 -3.21
N ARG A 28 -2.39 -2.83 -2.92
CA ARG A 28 -2.70 -1.40 -2.88
C ARG A 28 -2.55 -0.90 -1.45
N LEU A 29 -1.72 0.11 -1.23
CA LEU A 29 -1.58 0.77 0.06
C LEU A 29 -2.79 1.68 0.31
N VAL A 30 -3.52 1.47 1.40
CA VAL A 30 -4.81 2.12 1.65
C VAL A 30 -4.69 3.21 2.70
N ASP A 31 -4.21 2.86 3.89
CA ASP A 31 -4.17 3.78 5.03
C ASP A 31 -3.18 3.29 6.09
N VAL A 32 -3.06 4.05 7.18
CA VAL A 32 -2.42 3.62 8.42
C VAL A 32 -3.35 3.90 9.59
N ILE A 33 -3.49 2.90 10.46
CA ILE A 33 -4.41 2.95 11.61
C ILE A 33 -3.68 2.72 12.93
N ASP A 34 -4.30 3.18 13.99
CA ASP A 34 -3.91 2.92 15.37
C ASP A 34 -4.63 1.66 15.87
N GLY A 35 -3.86 0.63 16.25
CA GLY A 35 -4.36 -0.60 16.83
C GLY A 35 -4.13 -0.67 18.34
N GLU A 36 -4.51 -1.77 18.98
CA GLU A 36 -4.36 -1.89 20.45
C GLU A 36 -2.89 -1.94 20.89
N ASP A 37 -2.01 -2.56 20.10
CA ASP A 37 -0.61 -2.82 20.46
C ASP A 37 0.41 -2.03 19.63
N ASP A 38 0.04 -1.57 18.43
CA ASP A 38 0.93 -0.91 17.46
C ASP A 38 0.13 -0.18 16.37
N TYR A 39 0.83 0.57 15.50
CA TYR A 39 0.28 1.08 14.25
C TYR A 39 0.34 0.01 13.15
N TYR A 40 -0.64 0.07 12.25
CA TYR A 40 -0.75 -0.90 11.17
C TYR A 40 -0.96 -0.22 9.82
N TRP A 41 -0.14 -0.64 8.84
CA TRP A 41 -0.41 -0.39 7.43
C TRP A 41 -1.65 -1.19 7.01
N VAL A 42 -2.56 -0.52 6.30
CA VAL A 42 -3.76 -1.12 5.74
C VAL A 42 -3.51 -1.34 4.25
N TYR A 43 -3.62 -2.59 3.83
CA TYR A 43 -3.46 -2.99 2.44
C TYR A 43 -4.76 -3.57 1.90
N ASP A 44 -5.00 -3.35 0.62
CA ASP A 44 -6.01 -4.06 -0.14
C ASP A 44 -5.32 -5.03 -1.09
N SER A 45 -5.75 -6.29 -1.07
CA SER A 45 -5.27 -7.36 -1.94
C SER A 45 -6.43 -8.02 -2.67
N ARG A 46 -6.13 -8.92 -3.60
CA ARG A 46 -7.14 -9.79 -4.22
C ARG A 46 -7.94 -10.63 -3.21
N LYS A 47 -7.42 -10.84 -2.00
CA LYS A 47 -8.09 -11.61 -0.94
C LYS A 47 -8.88 -10.72 0.03
N GLY A 48 -8.88 -9.41 -0.19
CA GLY A 48 -9.48 -8.40 0.67
C GLY A 48 -8.46 -7.60 1.46
N ILE A 49 -8.99 -6.78 2.38
CA ILE A 49 -8.23 -5.89 3.26
C ILE A 49 -7.53 -6.70 4.35
N TYR A 50 -6.28 -6.36 4.61
CA TYR A 50 -5.51 -6.89 5.73
C TYR A 50 -4.52 -5.85 6.26
N HIS A 51 -3.98 -6.13 7.43
CA HIS A 51 -3.12 -5.22 8.18
C HIS A 51 -1.75 -5.84 8.42
N SER A 52 -0.69 -5.01 8.38
CA SER A 52 0.66 -5.40 8.79
C SER A 52 1.24 -4.34 9.72
N SER A 53 2.02 -4.75 10.72
CA SER A 53 2.64 -3.84 11.67
C SER A 53 3.56 -2.84 10.96
N CYS A 54 3.54 -1.58 11.43
CA CYS A 54 4.43 -0.52 10.96
C CYS A 54 5.89 -0.67 11.46
N VAL A 55 6.20 -1.73 12.22
CA VAL A 55 7.60 -2.16 12.43
C VAL A 55 8.20 -2.63 11.10
N GLY A 56 7.37 -3.24 10.26
CA GLY A 56 7.68 -3.55 8.87
C GLY A 56 7.42 -2.36 7.94
N GLY A 57 7.48 -2.62 6.64
CA GLY A 57 7.29 -1.61 5.62
C GLY A 57 6.69 -2.15 4.32
N TRP A 58 7.12 -1.53 3.24
CA TRP A 58 6.63 -1.67 1.88
C TRP A 58 7.59 -1.02 0.90
N ILE A 59 7.56 -1.48 -0.34
CA ILE A 59 8.40 -0.95 -1.40
C ILE A 59 7.49 -0.23 -2.41
N PRO A 60 7.63 1.09 -2.59
CA PRO A 60 6.82 1.81 -3.56
C PRO A 60 7.17 1.38 -4.99
N LEU A 61 6.16 1.16 -5.84
CA LEU A 61 6.37 0.89 -7.26
C LEU A 61 6.25 2.17 -8.10
N LYS A 62 5.32 3.06 -7.75
CA LYS A 62 5.08 4.31 -8.48
C LYS A 62 6.31 5.22 -8.41
N GLY A 63 6.85 5.60 -9.57
CA GLY A 63 8.06 6.43 -9.66
C GLY A 63 9.39 5.68 -9.51
N PHE A 64 9.37 4.39 -9.16
CA PHE A 64 10.57 3.55 -8.99
C PHE A 64 10.77 2.53 -10.11
N ILE A 65 9.74 2.28 -10.90
CA ILE A 65 9.82 1.48 -12.13
C ILE A 65 9.42 2.34 -13.34
N GLN A 66 9.69 1.83 -14.54
CA GLN A 66 9.25 2.47 -15.79
C GLN A 66 7.74 2.75 -15.75
N GLN A 67 7.35 3.98 -16.04
CA GLN A 67 5.96 4.45 -15.95
C GLN A 67 4.98 3.53 -16.70
N GLU A 68 5.29 3.15 -17.94
CA GLU A 68 4.46 2.24 -18.75
C GLU A 68 4.23 0.87 -18.08
N LYS A 69 5.23 0.38 -17.33
CA LYS A 69 5.12 -0.91 -16.60
C LYS A 69 4.24 -0.75 -15.37
N TYR A 70 4.36 0.37 -14.65
CA TYR A 70 3.48 0.70 -13.54
C TYR A 70 2.02 0.83 -14.00
N GLU A 71 1.77 1.61 -15.06
CA GLU A 71 0.45 1.80 -15.64
C GLU A 71 -0.18 0.48 -16.11
N ARG A 72 0.62 -0.41 -16.69
CA ARG A 72 0.15 -1.77 -17.03
C ARG A 72 -0.33 -2.53 -15.80
N MET A 73 0.37 -2.45 -14.67
CA MET A 73 -0.06 -3.10 -13.43
C MET A 73 -1.32 -2.47 -12.85
N VAL A 74 -1.41 -1.13 -12.86
CA VAL A 74 -2.62 -0.41 -12.43
C VAL A 74 -3.83 -0.80 -13.29
N CYS A 75 -3.66 -0.90 -14.62
CA CYS A 75 -4.69 -1.36 -15.53
C CYS A 75 -5.17 -2.77 -15.16
N ILE A 76 -4.25 -3.71 -14.97
CA ILE A 76 -4.58 -5.09 -14.56
C ILE A 76 -5.27 -5.12 -13.19
N TRP A 77 -4.78 -4.34 -12.21
CA TRP A 77 -5.40 -4.23 -10.90
C TRP A 77 -6.85 -3.75 -11.00
N ASN A 78 -7.06 -2.67 -11.73
CA ASN A 78 -8.35 -2.00 -11.86
C ASN A 78 -9.37 -2.84 -12.64
N LEU A 79 -8.93 -3.75 -13.51
CA LEU A 79 -9.80 -4.73 -14.16
C LEU A 79 -10.27 -5.85 -13.21
N ASN A 80 -9.51 -6.16 -12.16
CA ASN A 80 -9.75 -7.33 -11.30
C ASN A 80 -10.31 -6.98 -9.91
N ASN A 81 -10.28 -5.72 -9.48
CA ASN A 81 -10.71 -5.31 -8.15
C ASN A 81 -11.79 -4.21 -8.22
N ILE A 82 -12.68 -4.16 -7.23
CA ILE A 82 -13.71 -3.11 -7.12
C ILE A 82 -13.03 -1.76 -6.86
N GLU A 83 -12.21 -1.71 -5.81
CA GLU A 83 -11.42 -0.53 -5.45
C GLU A 83 -10.22 -0.35 -6.38
N LYS A 84 -9.97 0.89 -6.78
CA LYS A 84 -9.01 1.22 -7.85
C LYS A 84 -7.70 1.75 -7.28
N ALA A 85 -6.60 1.38 -7.94
CA ALA A 85 -5.29 1.95 -7.71
C ALA A 85 -5.04 3.16 -8.63
N VAL A 86 -4.18 4.08 -8.19
CA VAL A 86 -3.78 5.33 -8.88
C VAL A 86 -2.29 5.45 -9.14
#